data_AF-A0A2M8ELR7-F1
#
_entry.id   AF-A0A2M8ELR7-F1
#
_cell.length_a   1.000
_cell.length_b   1.000
_cell.length_c   1.000
_cell.angle_alpha   90.00
_cell.angle_beta   90.00
_cell.angle_gamma   90.00
#
_symmetry.space_group_name_H-M   'P 1'
#
loop_
_entity.id
_entity.type
_entity.pdbx_description
1 polymer ?
#
loop_
_entity_poly.entity_id
_entity_poly.type
_entity_poly.pdbx_seq_one_letter_code
_entity_poly.pdbx_strand_id
1 'polypeptide(L)'
;MIKLEIGKGYEKEKIIVSKNEEIYVVGNSGGSLDLEVILEKEGASANIYGIVIGRGNDSYKIRTTSFHNAPNTNSRVHLKGVFMDSSSMDFFGMINIDKVAQLSDAYLKNDNLMIGEDCRVNSSPQLEIKADDVKASHGVTISTIDDEHMYYLMSRGISFSDSRDLLIEGFINEIKL
;
A
#
# COMPACT_ATOMS: atom_id res chain seq x y z
N MET A 1 -10.42 0.40 14.40
CA MET A 1 -9.43 1.34 13.82
C MET A 1 -8.09 1.10 14.48
N ILE A 2 -7.10 0.70 13.69
CA ILE A 2 -5.75 0.36 14.13
C ILE A 2 -4.76 1.24 13.34
N LYS A 3 -3.75 1.78 14.01
CA LYS A 3 -2.70 2.59 13.38
C LYS A 3 -1.36 1.91 13.61
N LEU A 4 -0.62 1.66 12.54
CA LEU A 4 0.70 1.06 12.53
C LEU A 4 1.68 2.09 11.96
N GLU A 5 2.81 2.25 12.63
CA GLU A 5 3.91 3.09 12.16
C GLU A 5 5.11 2.20 11.90
N ILE A 6 5.66 2.25 10.69
CA ILE A 6 6.82 1.45 10.32
C ILE A 6 8.04 2.08 10.98
N GLY A 7 8.48 1.51 12.10
CA GLY A 7 9.68 1.91 12.80
C GLY A 7 10.97 1.38 12.18
N LYS A 8 12.11 1.91 12.65
CA LYS A 8 13.44 1.39 12.30
C LYS A 8 13.61 -0.01 12.87
N GLY A 9 13.45 -1.02 12.02
CA GLY A 9 13.59 -2.42 12.42
C GLY A 9 12.69 -3.33 11.62
N TYR A 10 12.35 -4.47 12.21
CA TYR A 10 11.38 -5.41 11.68
C TYR A 10 10.22 -5.52 12.66
N GLU A 11 9.02 -5.26 12.16
CA GLU A 11 7.77 -5.36 12.90
C GLU A 11 6.89 -6.41 12.23
N LYS A 12 6.28 -7.27 13.05
CA LYS A 12 5.30 -8.24 12.59
C LYS A 12 4.02 -8.05 13.36
N GLU A 13 2.95 -7.76 12.63
CA GLU A 13 1.64 -7.48 13.17
C GLU A 13 0.64 -8.49 12.62
N LYS A 14 -0.19 -9.03 13.51
CA LYS A 14 -1.21 -10.02 13.18
C LYS A 14 -2.55 -9.56 13.72
N ILE A 15 -3.48 -9.27 12.83
CA ILE A 15 -4.79 -8.70 13.16
C ILE A 15 -5.87 -9.71 12.77
N ILE A 16 -6.65 -10.15 13.76
CA ILE A 16 -7.80 -11.03 13.53
C ILE A 16 -9.06 -10.17 13.47
N VAL A 17 -9.75 -10.22 12.34
CA VAL A 17 -10.91 -9.37 12.04
C VAL A 17 -12.18 -10.20 12.18
N SER A 18 -13.03 -9.79 13.13
CA SER A 18 -14.30 -10.47 13.39
C SER A 18 -15.51 -9.83 12.73
N LYS A 19 -15.43 -8.56 12.30
CA LYS A 19 -16.56 -7.84 11.67
C LYS A 19 -16.12 -6.81 10.64
N ASN A 20 -15.62 -5.66 11.06
CA ASN A 20 -15.10 -4.63 10.17
C ASN A 20 -13.94 -3.93 10.86
N GLU A 21 -12.80 -3.84 10.19
CA GLU A 21 -11.64 -3.09 10.68
C GLU A 21 -11.06 -2.18 9.61
N GLU A 22 -10.60 -1.02 10.08
CA GLU A 22 -9.79 -0.09 9.30
C GLU A 22 -8.40 -0.04 9.90
N ILE A 23 -7.39 -0.27 9.07
CA ILE A 23 -5.99 -0.35 9.43
C ILE A 23 -5.25 0.71 8.63
N TYR A 24 -4.53 1.59 9.33
CA TYR A 24 -3.76 2.67 8.73
C TYR A 24 -2.28 2.39 8.95
N VAL A 25 -1.50 2.39 7.88
CA VAL A 25 -0.05 2.16 7.92
C VAL A 25 0.68 3.43 7.48
N VAL A 26 1.60 3.93 8.29
CA VAL A 26 2.43 5.10 7.97
C VAL A 26 3.90 4.73 8.06
N GLY A 27 4.72 5.10 7.08
CA GLY A 27 6.16 4.93 7.13
C GLY A 27 6.91 6.20 6.73
N ASN A 28 7.81 6.69 7.59
CA ASN A 28 8.56 7.94 7.37
C ASN A 28 10.08 7.86 7.69
N SER A 29 10.61 6.69 8.10
CA SER A 29 12.01 6.57 8.54
C SER A 29 12.73 5.28 8.13
N GLY A 30 12.24 4.59 7.08
CA GLY A 30 12.65 3.24 6.70
C GLY A 30 12.16 2.18 7.69
N GLY A 31 12.37 0.90 7.37
CA GLY A 31 11.99 -0.22 8.22
C GLY A 31 11.32 -1.36 7.48
N SER A 32 10.88 -2.37 8.23
CA SER A 32 10.19 -3.53 7.68
C SER A 32 8.91 -3.82 8.45
N LEU A 33 7.82 -4.04 7.73
CA LEU A 33 6.53 -4.42 8.29
C LEU A 33 6.05 -5.70 7.63
N ASP A 34 5.70 -6.70 8.43
CA ASP A 34 4.96 -7.88 8.03
C ASP A 34 3.57 -7.86 8.67
N LEU A 35 2.57 -7.46 7.89
CA LEU A 35 1.19 -7.33 8.32
C LEU A 35 0.35 -8.51 7.80
N GLU A 36 -0.15 -9.32 8.73
CA GLU A 36 -1.12 -10.37 8.47
C GLU A 36 -2.50 -9.94 8.95
N VAL A 37 -3.48 -9.92 8.06
CA VAL A 37 -4.89 -9.67 8.38
C VAL A 37 -5.68 -10.94 8.12
N ILE A 38 -6.37 -11.43 9.16
CA ILE A 38 -7.09 -12.70 9.10
C ILE A 38 -8.58 -12.47 9.27
N LEU A 39 -9.34 -12.80 8.24
CA LEU A 39 -10.80 -12.72 8.20
C LEU A 39 -11.37 -14.12 8.49
N GLU A 40 -11.60 -14.42 9.77
CA GLU A 40 -12.02 -15.75 10.25
C GLU A 40 -13.54 -15.90 10.42
N LYS A 41 -14.30 -14.81 10.30
CA LYS A 41 -15.76 -14.81 10.47
C LYS A 41 -16.44 -14.50 9.17
N GLU A 42 -17.59 -15.16 8.96
CA GLU A 42 -18.44 -14.86 7.81
C GLU A 42 -18.83 -13.38 7.81
N GLY A 43 -18.70 -12.73 6.65
CA GLY A 43 -18.99 -11.30 6.52
C GLY A 43 -17.92 -10.37 7.10
N ALA A 44 -16.78 -10.88 7.56
CA ALA A 44 -15.69 -10.03 8.05
C ALA A 44 -15.11 -9.18 6.92
N SER A 45 -14.76 -7.93 7.24
CA SER A 45 -14.25 -6.95 6.29
C SER A 45 -13.05 -6.20 6.83
N ALA A 46 -12.05 -5.94 5.99
CA ALA A 46 -10.86 -5.18 6.38
C ALA A 46 -10.45 -4.19 5.29
N ASN A 47 -10.24 -2.94 5.67
CA ASN A 47 -9.64 -1.93 4.81
C ASN A 47 -8.27 -1.57 5.36
N ILE A 48 -7.23 -1.69 4.53
CA ILE A 48 -5.85 -1.33 4.84
C ILE A 48 -5.50 -0.15 3.95
N TYR A 49 -5.29 1.00 4.56
CA TYR A 49 -4.80 2.20 3.89
C TYR A 49 -3.38 2.48 4.37
N GLY A 50 -2.51 2.96 3.51
CA GLY A 50 -1.23 3.42 4.01
C GLY A 50 -0.45 4.30 3.06
N ILE A 51 0.40 5.09 3.68
CA ILE A 51 1.27 6.07 3.02
C ILE A 51 2.68 5.87 3.54
N VAL A 52 3.60 5.69 2.61
CA VAL A 52 5.02 5.49 2.90
C VAL A 52 5.80 6.56 2.16
N ILE A 53 6.65 7.29 2.88
CA ILE A 53 7.53 8.31 2.32
C ILE A 53 8.96 7.87 2.60
N GLY A 54 9.76 7.68 1.54
CA GLY A 54 11.18 7.40 1.63
C GLY A 54 12.03 8.57 1.17
N ARG A 55 13.04 8.92 1.96
CA ARG A 55 14.02 9.97 1.66
C ARG A 55 15.44 9.50 1.99
N GLY A 56 16.45 10.22 1.52
CA GLY A 56 17.85 9.91 1.77
C GLY A 56 18.21 8.47 1.38
N ASN A 57 18.53 7.64 2.37
CA ASN A 57 18.86 6.22 2.19
C ASN A 57 17.84 5.28 2.87
N ASP A 58 16.61 5.74 3.09
CA ASP A 58 15.56 4.92 3.69
C ASP A 58 15.33 3.66 2.86
N SER A 59 15.16 2.52 3.53
CA SER A 59 14.82 1.26 2.88
C SER A 59 13.62 0.64 3.56
N TYR A 60 12.59 0.33 2.76
CA TYR A 60 11.35 -0.26 3.23
C TYR A 60 11.19 -1.68 2.73
N LYS A 61 10.75 -2.58 3.60
CA LYS A 61 10.25 -3.91 3.22
C LYS A 61 8.85 -4.09 3.78
N ILE A 62 7.85 -4.09 2.93
CA ILE A 62 6.46 -4.11 3.37
C ILE A 62 5.81 -5.36 2.83
N ARG A 63 5.37 -6.23 3.74
CA ARG A 63 4.60 -7.42 3.44
C ARG A 63 3.19 -7.22 3.98
N THR A 64 2.20 -7.39 3.11
CA THR A 64 0.79 -7.45 3.50
C THR A 64 0.21 -8.78 3.06
N THR A 65 -0.45 -9.50 3.95
CA THR A 65 -1.14 -10.73 3.63
C THR A 65 -2.56 -10.68 4.18
N SER A 66 -3.54 -10.78 3.29
CA SER A 66 -4.96 -10.90 3.67
C SER A 66 -5.40 -12.34 3.53
N PHE A 67 -5.72 -12.98 4.66
CA PHE A 67 -6.21 -14.36 4.73
C PHE A 67 -7.73 -14.36 4.86
N HIS A 68 -8.41 -14.82 3.81
CA HIS A 68 -9.85 -15.05 3.79
C HIS A 68 -10.13 -16.50 4.19
N ASN A 69 -10.52 -16.71 5.44
CA ASN A 69 -10.74 -18.04 6.04
C ASN A 69 -12.22 -18.36 6.28
N ALA A 70 -13.12 -17.47 5.86
CA ALA A 70 -14.57 -17.63 5.98
C ALA A 70 -15.30 -17.08 4.75
N PRO A 71 -16.53 -17.55 4.47
CA PRO A 71 -17.34 -17.05 3.36
C PRO A 71 -17.67 -15.55 3.48
N ASN A 72 -18.04 -14.93 2.36
CA ASN A 72 -18.55 -13.56 2.31
C ASN A 72 -17.58 -12.52 2.92
N THR A 73 -16.28 -12.76 2.88
CA THR A 73 -15.29 -11.85 3.47
C THR A 73 -14.82 -10.80 2.46
N ASN A 74 -14.53 -9.59 2.93
CA ASN A 74 -14.10 -8.48 2.08
C ASN A 74 -12.74 -7.92 2.50
N SER A 75 -11.84 -7.65 1.55
CA SER A 75 -10.61 -6.91 1.84
C SER A 75 -10.31 -5.86 0.78
N ARG A 76 -9.83 -4.71 1.24
CA ARG A 76 -9.28 -3.63 0.39
C ARG A 76 -7.93 -3.23 0.95
N VAL A 77 -6.88 -3.37 0.15
CA VAL A 77 -5.54 -2.85 0.46
C VAL A 77 -5.25 -1.73 -0.51
N HIS A 78 -4.95 -0.54 -0.02
CA HIS A 78 -4.47 0.58 -0.83
C HIS A 78 -3.27 1.23 -0.16
N LEU A 79 -2.08 0.94 -0.69
CA LEU A 79 -0.82 1.49 -0.21
C LEU A 79 -0.23 2.44 -1.25
N LYS A 80 0.01 3.69 -0.85
CA LYS A 80 0.76 4.66 -1.65
C LYS A 80 2.16 4.86 -1.12
N GLY A 81 3.11 4.94 -2.03
CA GLY A 81 4.51 5.22 -1.73
C GLY A 81 5.02 6.44 -2.48
N VAL A 82 5.78 7.30 -1.82
CA VAL A 82 6.54 8.39 -2.45
C VAL A 82 8.01 8.23 -2.09
N PHE A 83 8.86 8.03 -3.09
CA PHE A 83 10.28 7.73 -2.90
C PHE A 83 11.14 8.74 -3.64
N MET A 84 12.13 9.29 -2.94
CA MET A 84 13.09 10.25 -3.48
C MET A 84 14.52 9.94 -3.00
N ASP A 85 15.49 10.69 -3.51
CA ASP A 85 16.93 10.48 -3.26
C ASP A 85 17.33 9.02 -3.59
N SER A 86 18.09 8.36 -2.73
CA SER A 86 18.50 6.95 -2.88
C SER A 86 17.60 5.98 -2.09
N SER A 87 16.38 6.39 -1.75
CA SER A 87 15.47 5.55 -0.97
C SER A 87 14.96 4.35 -1.76
N SER A 88 14.54 3.30 -1.05
CA SER A 88 14.10 2.05 -1.66
C SER A 88 12.87 1.45 -0.99
N MET A 89 12.07 0.73 -1.76
CA MET A 89 10.99 -0.11 -1.23
C MET A 89 10.92 -1.45 -1.97
N ASP A 90 10.83 -2.53 -1.19
CA ASP A 90 10.36 -3.84 -1.62
C ASP A 90 8.97 -4.11 -1.01
N PHE A 91 7.93 -4.06 -1.84
CA PHE A 91 6.57 -4.40 -1.43
C PHE A 91 6.19 -5.82 -1.88
N PHE A 92 5.64 -6.60 -0.97
CA PHE A 92 5.02 -7.89 -1.23
C PHE A 92 3.57 -7.88 -0.74
N GLY A 93 2.64 -8.08 -1.65
CA GLY A 93 1.21 -8.14 -1.33
C GLY A 93 0.65 -9.52 -1.64
N MET A 94 -0.04 -10.14 -0.71
CA MET A 94 -0.68 -11.43 -0.91
C MET A 94 -2.15 -11.38 -0.51
N ILE A 95 -3.02 -11.85 -1.41
CA ILE A 95 -4.39 -12.22 -1.07
C ILE A 95 -4.46 -13.74 -1.10
N ASN A 96 -4.75 -14.33 0.05
CA ASN A 96 -4.96 -15.77 0.21
C ASN A 96 -6.44 -16.01 0.48
N ILE A 97 -7.10 -16.76 -0.40
CA ILE A 97 -8.51 -17.14 -0.26
C ILE A 97 -8.60 -18.66 -0.11
N ASP A 98 -8.98 -19.10 1.09
CA ASP A 98 -9.16 -20.51 1.39
C ASP A 98 -10.37 -21.09 0.64
N LYS A 99 -10.41 -22.41 0.46
CA LYS A 99 -11.47 -23.12 -0.25
C LYS A 99 -12.86 -22.87 0.34
N VAL A 100 -12.94 -22.68 1.66
CA VAL A 100 -14.21 -22.40 2.35
C VAL A 100 -14.69 -20.97 2.14
N ALA A 101 -13.82 -20.05 1.71
CA ALA A 101 -14.10 -18.61 1.63
C ALA A 101 -14.78 -18.21 0.31
N GLN A 102 -15.89 -18.87 0.00
CA GLN A 102 -16.74 -18.53 -1.15
C GLN A 102 -17.34 -17.13 -0.99
N LEU A 103 -17.67 -16.50 -2.11
CA LEU A 103 -18.23 -15.15 -2.20
C LEU A 103 -17.31 -14.07 -1.60
N SER A 104 -16.01 -14.35 -1.48
CA SER A 104 -15.04 -13.37 -1.02
C SER A 104 -14.77 -12.31 -2.09
N ASP A 105 -14.57 -11.07 -1.65
CA ASP A 105 -14.24 -9.94 -2.51
C ASP A 105 -13.00 -9.21 -1.99
N ALA A 106 -11.89 -9.34 -2.73
CA ALA A 106 -10.58 -8.84 -2.34
C ALA A 106 -9.96 -7.95 -3.44
N TYR A 107 -9.41 -6.81 -3.04
CA TYR A 107 -8.67 -5.93 -3.94
C TYR A 107 -7.40 -5.41 -3.28
N LEU A 108 -6.27 -5.52 -3.99
CA LEU A 108 -5.00 -4.97 -3.56
C LEU A 108 -4.50 -3.94 -4.58
N LYS A 109 -4.21 -2.73 -4.12
CA LYS A 109 -3.62 -1.67 -4.94
C LYS A 109 -2.37 -1.13 -4.27
N ASN A 110 -1.27 -1.09 -5.01
CA ASN A 110 -0.07 -0.38 -4.59
C ASN A 110 0.35 0.63 -5.68
N ASP A 111 0.20 1.92 -5.38
CA ASP A 111 0.58 3.00 -6.29
C ASP A 111 1.84 3.67 -5.75
N ASN A 112 2.86 3.86 -6.58
CA ASN A 112 4.13 4.45 -6.16
C ASN A 112 4.55 5.58 -7.09
N LEU A 113 5.03 6.66 -6.48
CA LEU A 113 5.61 7.82 -7.14
C LEU A 113 7.10 7.90 -6.81
N MET A 114 7.93 7.86 -7.85
CA MET A 114 9.38 7.97 -7.78
C MET A 114 9.81 9.38 -8.21
N ILE A 115 10.75 9.97 -7.47
CA ILE A 115 11.25 11.32 -7.71
C ILE A 115 12.77 11.26 -7.86
N GLY A 116 13.25 11.54 -9.07
CA GLY A 116 14.65 11.37 -9.44
C GLY A 116 14.96 9.94 -9.89
N GLU A 117 16.21 9.72 -10.29
CA GLU A 117 16.66 8.48 -10.94
C GLU A 117 17.24 7.44 -9.96
N ASP A 118 17.59 7.86 -8.74
CA ASP A 118 18.36 7.05 -7.80
C ASP A 118 17.51 6.15 -6.89
N CYS A 119 16.23 6.49 -6.70
CA CYS A 119 15.33 5.71 -5.85
C CYS A 119 14.90 4.42 -6.56
N ARG A 120 14.48 3.41 -5.79
CA ARG A 120 14.10 2.09 -6.33
C ARG A 120 12.84 1.55 -5.69
N VAL A 121 11.89 1.12 -6.51
CA VAL A 121 10.64 0.52 -6.03
C VAL A 121 10.43 -0.81 -6.73
N ASN A 122 10.34 -1.87 -5.93
CA ASN A 122 9.90 -3.19 -6.36
C ASN A 122 8.57 -3.49 -5.70
N SER A 123 7.62 -4.02 -6.45
CA SER A 123 6.29 -4.35 -5.94
C SER A 123 5.82 -5.66 -6.57
N SER A 124 5.53 -6.63 -5.71
CA SER A 124 5.24 -8.02 -6.06
C SER A 124 3.90 -8.46 -5.45
N PRO A 125 2.78 -8.21 -6.14
CA PRO A 125 1.48 -8.69 -5.72
C PRO A 125 1.29 -10.16 -6.12
N GLN A 126 0.59 -10.93 -5.29
CA GLN A 126 0.30 -12.35 -5.50
C GLN A 126 -1.12 -12.68 -5.05
N LEU A 127 -1.71 -13.66 -5.74
CA LEU A 127 -3.00 -14.26 -5.41
C LEU A 127 -2.81 -15.75 -5.20
N GLU A 128 -3.32 -16.28 -4.10
CA GLU A 128 -3.50 -17.70 -3.87
C GLU A 128 -4.98 -17.97 -3.61
N ILE A 129 -5.70 -18.46 -4.63
CA ILE A 129 -7.16 -18.61 -4.58
C ILE A 129 -7.51 -20.09 -4.72
N LYS A 130 -8.18 -20.62 -3.70
CA LYS A 130 -8.64 -22.03 -3.64
C LYS A 130 -10.17 -22.16 -3.72
N ALA A 131 -10.90 -21.04 -3.76
CA ALA A 131 -12.34 -20.97 -3.89
C ALA A 131 -12.75 -20.59 -5.33
N ASP A 132 -13.90 -21.08 -5.77
CA ASP A 132 -14.35 -20.94 -7.16
C ASP A 132 -15.14 -19.64 -7.38
N ASP A 133 -16.06 -19.31 -6.47
CA ASP A 133 -16.94 -18.14 -6.59
C ASP A 133 -16.37 -16.96 -5.79
N VAL A 134 -15.44 -16.21 -6.38
CA VAL A 134 -14.78 -15.08 -5.73
C VAL A 134 -14.51 -13.93 -6.69
N LYS A 135 -14.31 -12.74 -6.14
CA LYS A 135 -13.77 -11.58 -6.87
C LYS A 135 -12.45 -11.20 -6.22
N ALA A 136 -11.35 -11.41 -6.93
CA ALA A 136 -10.03 -11.06 -6.44
C ALA A 136 -9.24 -10.40 -7.55
N SER A 137 -8.62 -9.26 -7.25
CA SER A 137 -7.71 -8.60 -8.19
C SER A 137 -6.63 -7.82 -7.45
N HIS A 138 -5.53 -7.57 -8.15
CA HIS A 138 -4.51 -6.66 -7.68
C HIS A 138 -4.04 -5.73 -8.79
N GLY A 139 -3.56 -4.56 -8.40
CA GLY A 139 -2.99 -3.56 -9.30
C GLY A 139 -1.75 -2.94 -8.66
N VAL A 140 -0.72 -2.75 -9.48
CA VAL A 140 0.48 -2.03 -9.09
C VAL A 140 0.75 -0.96 -10.13
N THR A 141 1.00 0.24 -9.65
CA THR A 141 1.43 1.37 -10.48
C THR A 141 2.76 1.88 -9.93
N ILE A 142 3.74 2.04 -10.80
CA ILE A 142 4.98 2.75 -10.48
C ILE A 142 5.10 3.85 -11.53
N SER A 143 5.21 5.08 -11.07
CA SER A 143 5.26 6.28 -11.91
C SER A 143 6.38 7.19 -11.44
N THR A 144 6.91 7.98 -12.35
CA THR A 144 7.81 9.09 -12.02
C THR A 144 7.05 10.40 -12.09
N ILE A 145 7.58 11.45 -11.47
CA ILE A 145 7.07 12.80 -11.77
C ILE A 145 7.29 13.09 -13.25
N ASP A 146 6.24 13.55 -13.91
CA ASP A 146 6.26 13.97 -15.31
C ASP A 146 6.91 15.36 -15.41
N ASP A 147 7.96 15.46 -16.21
CA ASP A 147 8.66 16.71 -16.48
C ASP A 147 7.73 17.78 -17.08
N GLU A 148 6.69 17.37 -17.83
CA GLU A 148 5.70 18.31 -18.39
C GLU A 148 4.83 18.92 -17.28
N HIS A 149 4.41 18.14 -16.28
CA HIS A 149 3.66 18.65 -15.14
C HIS A 149 4.50 19.62 -14.30
N MET A 150 5.77 19.27 -14.06
CA MET A 150 6.72 20.16 -13.37
C MET A 150 6.95 21.45 -14.14
N TYR A 151 7.22 21.35 -15.43
CA TYR A 151 7.41 22.51 -16.30
C TYR A 151 6.17 23.42 -16.32
N TYR A 152 4.97 22.84 -16.40
CA TYR A 152 3.72 23.59 -16.39
C TYR A 152 3.56 24.40 -15.10
N LEU A 153 3.75 23.80 -13.93
CA LEU A 153 3.65 24.50 -12.64
C LEU A 153 4.71 25.60 -12.52
N MET A 154 5.96 25.30 -12.91
CA MET A 154 7.04 26.29 -12.88
C MET A 154 6.81 27.46 -13.84
N SER A 155 6.21 27.21 -15.01
CA SER A 155 5.84 28.27 -15.96
C SER A 155 4.80 29.26 -15.40
N ARG A 156 4.07 28.86 -14.35
CA ARG A 156 3.13 29.71 -13.60
C ARG A 156 3.80 30.47 -12.45
N GLY A 157 5.13 30.41 -12.34
CA GLY A 157 5.92 31.11 -11.32
C GLY A 157 6.01 30.37 -9.99
N ILE A 158 5.58 29.10 -9.93
CA ILE A 158 5.73 28.24 -8.74
C ILE A 158 7.17 27.73 -8.70
N SER A 159 7.81 27.73 -7.52
CA SER A 159 9.18 27.23 -7.42
C SER A 159 9.25 25.73 -7.75
N PHE A 160 10.43 25.23 -8.09
CA PHE A 160 10.61 23.79 -8.30
C PHE A 160 10.20 22.96 -7.07
N SER A 161 10.59 23.41 -5.87
CA SER A 161 10.24 22.72 -4.62
C SER A 161 8.73 22.71 -4.40
N ASP A 162 8.07 23.85 -4.54
CA ASP A 162 6.62 23.95 -4.32
C ASP A 162 5.85 23.16 -5.39
N SER A 163 6.32 23.15 -6.64
CA SER A 163 5.71 22.38 -7.73
C SER A 163 5.75 20.88 -7.42
N ARG A 164 6.92 20.38 -6.98
CA ARG A 164 7.09 18.99 -6.57
C ARG A 164 6.16 18.65 -5.41
N ASP A 165 6.13 19.50 -4.39
CA ASP A 165 5.34 19.26 -3.18
C ASP A 165 3.83 19.25 -3.49
N LEU A 166 3.35 20.10 -4.40
CA LEU A 166 1.97 20.08 -4.91
C LEU A 166 1.62 18.78 -5.65
N LEU A 167 2.52 18.27 -6.49
CA LEU A 167 2.29 17.00 -7.19
C LEU A 167 2.26 15.82 -6.21
N ILE A 168 3.15 15.81 -5.21
CA ILE A 168 3.14 14.81 -4.14
C ILE A 168 1.82 14.86 -3.36
N GLU A 169 1.38 16.07 -2.98
CA GLU A 169 0.13 16.25 -2.25
C GLU A 169 -1.08 15.76 -3.05
N GLY A 170 -1.16 16.13 -4.33
CA GLY A 170 -2.20 15.65 -5.24
C GLY A 170 -2.21 14.13 -5.36
N PHE A 171 -1.04 13.49 -5.42
CA PHE A 171 -0.92 12.04 -5.44
C PHE A 171 -1.39 11.39 -4.13
N ILE A 172 -1.01 11.92 -2.97
CA ILE A 172 -1.35 11.33 -1.67
C ILE A 172 -2.83 11.50 -1.33
N ASN A 173 -3.44 12.65 -1.68
CA ASN A 173 -4.83 13.01 -1.29
C ASN A 173 -5.93 12.07 -1.85
N GLU A 174 -5.60 11.15 -2.75
CA GLU A 174 -6.57 10.15 -3.21
C GLU A 174 -6.80 9.00 -2.20
N ILE A 175 -5.92 8.84 -1.20
CA ILE A 175 -6.14 7.89 -0.10
C ILE A 175 -6.96 8.55 1.00
N LYS A 176 -8.00 7.84 1.47
CA LYS A 176 -8.70 8.19 2.70
C LYS A 176 -7.82 7.82 3.90
N LEU A 177 -7.28 8.84 4.56
CA LEU A 177 -6.70 8.76 5.90
C LEU A 177 -7.71 9.17 6.98
#